data_AF-A0A6N7XPQ1-F1
#
_entry.id   AF-A0A6N7XPQ1-F1
#
_cell.length_a   1.000
_cell.length_b   1.000
_cell.length_c   1.000
_cell.angle_alpha   90.00
_cell.angle_beta   90.00
_cell.angle_gamma   90.00
#
_symmetry.space_group_name_H-M   'P 1'
#
loop_
_entity.id
_entity.type
_entity.pdbx_description
1 polymer ?
#
loop_
_entity_poly.entity_id
_entity_poly.type
_entity_poly.pdbx_seq_one_letter_code
_entity_poly.pdbx_strand_id
1 'polypeptide(L)' 'MKSAYDMEGKEVLDRLANMHINFSTDEAFKEYHNAMQIHDMNYLRYTLENALSACDTTRAI' A
#
# COMPACT_ATOMS: atom_id res chain seq x y z
N MET A 1 -0.18 12.86 -6.51
CA MET A 1 -0.29 12.69 -5.05
C MET A 1 1.10 12.81 -4.41
N LYS A 2 1.21 13.00 -3.09
CA LYS A 2 2.50 12.88 -2.37
C LYS A 2 2.95 11.41 -2.43
N SER A 3 4.25 11.16 -2.66
CA SER A 3 4.78 9.79 -2.69
C SER A 3 4.70 9.15 -1.31
N ALA A 4 4.38 7.85 -1.25
CA ALA A 4 4.36 7.06 -0.03
C ALA A 4 5.73 7.04 0.67
N TYR A 5 6.82 7.20 -0.08
CA TYR A 5 8.17 7.28 0.47
C TYR A 5 8.43 8.55 1.29
N ASP A 6 7.70 9.63 1.02
CA ASP A 6 7.79 10.91 1.74
C ASP A 6 6.81 11.01 2.92
N MET A 7 6.01 9.96 3.16
CA MET A 7 5.02 9.91 4.24
C MET A 7 5.62 9.36 5.54
N GLU A 8 5.13 9.87 6.67
CA GLU A 8 5.44 9.27 7.97
C GLU A 8 4.89 7.85 8.05
N GLY A 9 5.55 6.96 8.80
CA GLY A 9 5.12 5.57 8.87
C GLY A 9 3.67 5.41 9.34
N LYS A 10 3.23 6.23 10.29
CA LYS A 10 1.83 6.27 10.74
C LYS A 10 0.84 6.65 9.62
N GLU A 11 1.23 7.58 8.75
CA GLU A 11 0.40 8.04 7.64
C GLU A 11 0.27 6.96 6.56
N VAL A 12 1.37 6.23 6.31
CA VAL A 12 1.37 5.07 5.40
C VAL A 12 0.41 3.99 5.90
N LEU A 13 0.50 3.64 7.19
CA LEU A 13 -0.37 2.63 7.81
C LEU A 13 -1.84 3.04 7.79
N ASP A 14 -2.14 4.29 8.10
CA ASP A 14 -3.52 4.81 8.10
C ASP A 14 -4.13 4.77 6.69
N ARG A 15 -3.37 5.17 5.66
CA ARG A 15 -3.83 5.08 4.27
C ARG A 15 -4.04 3.65 3.81
N LEU A 16 -3.12 2.76 4.15
CA LEU A 16 -3.22 1.33 3.83
C LEU A 16 -4.43 0.68 4.50
N ALA A 17 -4.72 1.02 5.77
CA ALA A 17 -5.88 0.53 6.50
C ALA A 17 -7.21 1.02 5.89
N ASN A 18 -7.22 2.23 5.32
CA ASN A 18 -8.40 2.82 4.68
C ASN A 18 -8.55 2.43 3.20
N MET A 19 -7.59 1.70 2.63
CA MET A 19 -7.61 1.29 1.23
C MET A 19 -8.11 -0.15 1.06
N HIS A 20 -8.99 -0.34 0.08
CA HIS A 20 -9.35 -1.68 -0.35
C HIS A 20 -8.32 -2.19 -1.36
N ILE A 21 -7.33 -2.94 -0.87
CA ILE A 21 -6.29 -3.56 -1.71
C ILE A 21 -6.82 -4.92 -2.18
N ASN A 22 -6.98 -5.06 -3.49
CA ASN A 22 -7.38 -6.34 -4.08
C ASN A 22 -6.12 -7.17 -4.38
N PHE A 23 -5.96 -8.28 -3.68
CA PHE A 23 -4.83 -9.19 -3.88
C PHE A 23 -5.18 -10.25 -4.92
N SER A 24 -4.37 -10.37 -5.97
CA SER A 24 -4.59 -11.34 -7.05
C SER A 24 -4.34 -12.79 -6.61
N THR A 25 -3.59 -13.00 -5.53
CA THR A 25 -3.24 -14.33 -4.99
C THR A 25 -3.23 -14.31 -3.46
N ASP A 26 -3.44 -15.48 -2.85
CA ASP A 26 -3.33 -15.68 -1.40
C ASP A 26 -1.91 -15.43 -0.87
N GLU A 27 -0.89 -15.73 -1.68
CA GLU A 27 0.51 -15.46 -1.35
C GLU A 27 0.78 -13.96 -1.21
N ALA A 28 0.28 -13.14 -2.14
CA ALA A 28 0.42 -11.68 -2.07
C ALA A 28 -0.28 -11.11 -0.81
N PHE A 29 -1.43 -11.67 -0.43
CA PHE A 29 -2.09 -11.29 0.82
C PHE A 29 -1.25 -11.68 2.06
N LYS A 30 -0.66 -12.88 2.07
CA LYS A 30 0.19 -13.34 3.18
C LYS A 30 1.45 -12.49 3.33
N GLU A 31 2.09 -12.13 2.24
CA GLU A 31 3.26 -11.23 2.25
C GLU A 31 2.90 -9.86 2.84
N TYR A 32 1.80 -9.27 2.36
CA TYR A 32 1.30 -8.01 2.88
C TYR A 32 0.92 -8.09 4.37
N HIS A 33 0.23 -9.15 4.76
CA HIS A 33 -0.15 -9.39 6.15
C HIS A 33 1.09 -9.53 7.04
N ASN A 34 2.11 -10.27 6.59
CA ASN A 34 3.36 -10.41 7.33
C ASN A 34 4.06 -9.06 7.46
N ALA A 35 4.17 -8.29 6.37
CA ALA A 35 4.74 -6.95 6.37
C ALA A 35 4.01 -6.00 7.35
N MET A 36 2.67 -6.09 7.43
CA MET A 36 1.88 -5.34 8.43
C MET A 36 2.18 -5.77 9.87
N GLN A 37 2.42 -7.07 10.13
CA GLN A 37 2.74 -7.55 11.47
C GLN A 37 4.13 -7.14 11.95
N ILE A 38 5.13 -7.19 11.08
CA ILE A 38 6.52 -6.82 11.42
C ILE A 38 6.82 -5.33 11.21
N HIS A 39 5.81 -4.55 10.78
CA HIS A 39 5.94 -3.14 10.44
C HIS A 39 7.06 -2.90 9.41
N ASP A 40 7.13 -3.73 8.35
CA ASP A 40 8.07 -3.52 7.25
C ASP A 40 7.64 -2.31 6.42
N MET A 41 8.06 -1.13 6.88
CA MET A 41 7.67 0.12 6.27
C MET A 41 8.15 0.28 4.83
N ASN A 42 9.19 -0.45 4.41
CA ASN A 42 9.66 -0.37 3.02
C ASN A 42 8.70 -1.08 2.08
N TYR A 43 8.28 -2.29 2.43
CA TYR A 43 7.27 -3.04 1.68
C TYR A 43 5.91 -2.33 1.68
N LEU A 44 5.49 -1.81 2.83
CA LEU A 44 4.22 -1.12 2.98
C LEU A 44 4.16 0.18 2.18
N ARG A 45 5.25 0.96 2.14
CA ARG A 45 5.37 2.14 1.27
C ARG A 45 5.30 1.77 -0.20
N TYR A 46 6.03 0.74 -0.61
CA TYR A 46 6.00 0.24 -1.99
C TYR A 46 4.58 -0.17 -2.40
N THR A 47 3.89 -0.91 -1.52
CA THR A 47 2.51 -1.35 -1.75
C THR A 47 1.56 -0.16 -1.88
N LEU A 48 1.68 0.82 -0.99
CA LEU A 48 0.89 2.04 -1.04
C LEU A 48 1.16 2.83 -2.33
N GLU A 49 2.43 3.01 -2.71
CA GLU A 49 2.80 3.74 -3.93
C GLU A 49 2.23 3.08 -5.20
N ASN A 50 2.33 1.75 -5.30
CA ASN A 50 1.75 1.00 -6.41
C ASN A 50 0.23 1.17 -6.48
N ALA A 51 -0.45 1.09 -5.33
CA ALA A 51 -1.89 1.21 -5.27
C ALA A 51 -2.37 2.65 -5.58
N LEU A 52 -1.63 3.69 -5.14
CA LEU A 52 -1.90 5.08 -5.51
C LEU A 52 -1.70 5.29 -7.02
N SER A 53 -0.63 4.75 -7.59
CA SER A 53 -0.35 4.80 -9.04
C SER A 53 -1.45 4.10 -9.87
N ALA A 54 -1.91 2.93 -9.42
CA ALA A 54 -3.04 2.22 -10.06
C ALA A 54 -4.36 3.01 -9.96
N CYS A 55 -4.59 3.69 -8.84
CA CYS A 55 -5.78 4.54 -8.63
C CYS A 55 -5.78 5.76 -9.56
N ASP A 56 -4.64 6.43 -9.73
CA ASP A 56 -4.49 7.55 -10.68
C ASP A 56 -4.75 7.12 -12.13
N THR A 57 -4.40 5.88 -12.48
CA THR A 57 -4.65 5.33 -13.83
C THR A 57 -6.14 5.06 -14.09
N THR A 58 -6.92 4.77 -13.05
CA THR A 58 -8.35 4.43 -13.19
C THR A 58 -9.24 5.67 -13.34
N ARG A 59 -8.75 6.86 -12.97
CA ARG A 59 -9.47 8.14 -13.10
C ARG A 59 -9.31 8.82 -14.47
N ALA A 60 -8.54 8.23 -15.40
CA ALA A 60 -8.23 8.83 -16.69
C ALA A 60 -9.16 8.39 -17.85
N ILE A 61 -10.38 7.91 -17.57
CA ILE A 61 -11.37 7.47 -18.57
C ILE A 61 -12.65 8.27 -18.46
#